data_AF-A0A835EXK1-F1
#
_entry.id   AF-A0A835EXK1-F1
#
_cell.length_a   1.000
_cell.length_b   1.000
_cell.length_c   1.000
_cell.angle_alpha   90.00
_cell.angle_beta   90.00
_cell.angle_gamma   90.00
#
_symmetry.space_group_name_H-M   'P 1'
#
loop_
_entity.id
_entity.type
_entity.pdbx_description
1 polymer ?
#
loop_
_entity_poly.entity_id
_entity_poly.type
_entity_poly.pdbx_seq_one_letter_code
_entity_poly.pdbx_strand_id
1 'polypeptide(L)' 'MRFQSHAVLALQEAEEAYLVGLFEDTNLCAVHAKRVTIMSKDIQLARRIRGERS' A
#
# COMPACT_ATOMS: atom_id res chain seq x y z
N MET A 1 24.78 -12.08 -5.13
CA MET A 1 23.57 -12.81 -4.72
C MET A 1 22.74 -13.12 -5.97
N ARG A 2 22.12 -14.31 -6.09
CA ARG A 2 21.22 -14.68 -7.19
C ARG A 2 19.91 -15.20 -6.58
N PHE A 3 18.77 -14.81 -7.15
CA PHE A 3 17.45 -15.27 -6.72
C PHE A 3 16.92 -16.36 -7.66
N GLN A 4 16.12 -17.26 -7.10
CA GLN A 4 15.33 -18.19 -7.91
C GLN A 4 14.19 -17.42 -8.59
N SER A 5 13.79 -17.85 -9.79
CA SER A 5 12.67 -17.22 -10.51
C SER A 5 11.37 -17.21 -9.69
N HIS A 6 11.06 -18.32 -9.02
CA HIS A 6 9.91 -18.43 -8.13
C HIS A 6 9.98 -17.50 -6.91
N ALA A 7 11.18 -17.19 -6.41
CA ALA A 7 11.34 -16.24 -5.32
C ALA A 7 10.97 -14.82 -5.77
N VAL A 8 11.29 -14.45 -7.00
CA VAL A 8 10.92 -13.15 -7.57
C VAL A 8 9.41 -13.07 -7.78
N LEU A 9 8.78 -14.14 -8.29
CA LEU A 9 7.32 -14.20 -8.46
C LEU A 9 6.59 -14.09 -7.12
N ALA A 10 7.04 -14.82 -6.10
CA ALA A 10 6.42 -14.74 -4.77
C ALA A 10 6.51 -13.33 -4.16
N LEU A 11 7.64 -12.63 -4.36
CA LEU A 11 7.78 -11.24 -3.94
C LEU A 11 6.82 -10.32 -4.72
N GLN A 12 6.71 -10.49 -6.04
CA GLN A 12 5.78 -9.70 -6.85
C GLN A 12 4.34 -9.86 -6.36
N GLU A 13 3.87 -11.10 -6.17
CA GLU A 13 2.50 -11.37 -5.70
C GLU A 13 2.23 -10.77 -4.32
N ALA A 14 3.20 -10.87 -3.40
CA ALA A 14 3.08 -10.29 -2.07
C ALA A 14 3.05 -8.76 -2.09
N GLU A 15 3.91 -8.13 -2.89
CA GLU A 15 3.98 -6.67 -3.04
C GLU A 15 2.71 -6.11 -3.71
N GLU A 16 2.19 -6.78 -4.73
CA GLU A 16 0.92 -6.41 -5.37
C GLU A 16 -0.24 -6.49 -4.39
N ALA A 17 -0.38 -7.59 -3.64
CA ALA A 17 -1.42 -7.74 -2.63
C ALA A 17 -1.33 -6.66 -1.55
N TYR A 18 -0.11 -6.35 -1.10
CA TYR A 18 0.12 -5.30 -0.12
C TYR A 18 -0.26 -3.91 -0.65
N LEU A 19 0.19 -3.57 -1.86
CA LEU A 19 -0.08 -2.27 -2.49
C LEU A 19 -1.57 -2.09 -2.79
N VAL A 20 -2.26 -3.12 -3.27
CA VAL A 20 -3.71 -3.09 -3.49
C VAL A 20 -4.42 -2.75 -2.19
N GLY A 21 -4.15 -3.49 -1.10
CA GLY A 21 -4.76 -3.20 0.19
C GLY A 21 -4.41 -1.80 0.70
N LEU A 22 -3.15 -1.36 0.55
CA LEU A 22 -2.73 -0.03 0.99
C LEU A 22 -3.46 1.08 0.24
N PHE A 23 -3.69 0.90 -1.07
CA PHE A 23 -4.43 1.86 -1.88
C PHE A 23 -5.93 1.86 -1.58
N GLU A 24 -6.52 0.74 -1.18
CA GLU A 24 -7.90 0.70 -0.66
C GLU A 24 -8.05 1.59 0.57
N ASP A 25 -7.17 1.45 1.57
CA ASP A 25 -7.18 2.29 2.78
C ASP A 25 -6.85 3.75 2.48
N THR A 26 -5.92 4.00 1.55
CA THR A 26 -5.57 5.35 1.09
C THR A 26 -6.79 6.03 0.44
N ASN A 27 -7.55 5.28 -0.37
CA ASN A 27 -8.77 5.78 -0.98
C ASN A 27 -9.83 6.12 0.08
N LEU A 28 -9.99 5.27 1.10
CA LEU A 28 -10.87 5.58 2.24
C LEU A 28 -10.45 6.87 2.96
N CYS A 29 -9.15 7.11 3.15
CA CYS A 29 -8.64 8.35 3.73
C CYS A 29 -8.96 9.58 2.86
N ALA A 30 -8.83 9.47 1.53
CA ALA A 30 -9.17 10.54 0.60
C ALA A 30 -10.68 10.86 0.61
N VAL A 31 -11.53 9.83 0.58
CA VAL A 31 -12.99 9.96 0.65
C VAL A 31 -13.44 10.57 1.98
N HIS A 32 -12.85 10.12 3.10
CA HIS A 32 -13.09 10.71 4.42
C HIS A 32 -12.79 12.21 4.45
N ALA A 33 -11.76 12.64 3.73
CA ALA A 33 -11.40 14.04 3.55
C ALA A 33 -12.15 14.77 2.40
N LYS A 34 -13.25 14.20 1.90
CA LYS A 34 -14.10 14.76 0.81
C LYS A 34 -13.34 15.01 -0.51
N ARG A 35 -12.37 14.16 -0.83
CA ARG A 35 -11.61 14.19 -2.10
C ARG A 35 -11.77 12.88 -2.86
N VAL A 36 -11.56 12.95 -4.18
CA VAL A 36 -11.49 11.78 -5.08
C VAL A 36 -10.06 11.47 -5.54
N THR A 37 -9.18 12.48 -5.54
CA THR A 37 -7.76 12.30 -5.84
C THR A 37 -7.00 11.96 -4.56
N ILE A 38 -6.33 10.80 -4.55
CA ILE A 38 -5.42 10.40 -3.47
C ILE A 38 -4.16 11.28 -3.48
N MET A 39 -3.62 11.53 -2.29
CA MET A 39 -2.40 12.33 -2.09
C MET A 39 -1.42 11.58 -1.18
N SER A 40 -0.15 11.97 -1.18
CA SER A 40 0.88 11.32 -0.34
C SER A 40 0.53 11.31 1.16
N LYS A 41 -0.20 12.32 1.64
CA LYS A 41 -0.69 12.38 3.03
C LYS A 41 -1.70 11.29 3.38
N ASP A 42 -2.48 10.83 2.40
CA ASP A 42 -3.47 9.76 2.60
C ASP A 42 -2.76 8.41 2.77
N ILE A 43 -1.70 8.18 1.98
CA ILE A 43 -0.85 6.99 2.10
C ILE A 43 -0.14 7.00 3.46
N GLN A 44 0.45 8.14 3.85
CA GLN A 44 1.11 8.29 5.14
C GLN A 44 0.14 8.02 6.31
N LEU A 45 -1.10 8.51 6.21
CA LEU A 45 -2.12 8.27 7.22
C LEU A 45 -2.55 6.79 7.24
N ALA A 46 -2.80 6.18 6.09
CA ALA A 46 -3.17 4.76 5.98
C ALA A 46 -2.11 3.85 6.61
N ARG A 47 -0.82 4.05 6.29
CA ARG A 47 0.30 3.32 6.90
C ARG A 47 0.36 3.50 8.42
N ARG A 48 0.13 4.73 8.90
CA ARG A 48 0.09 5.04 10.34
C ARG A 48 -1.07 4.33 11.04
N ILE A 49 -2.25 4.28 10.41
CA ILE A 49 -3.44 3.57 10.94
C ILE A 49 -3.19 2.06 10.99
N ARG A 50 -2.51 1.49 9.98
CA ARG A 50 -2.08 0.08 9.96
C ARG A 50 -1.05 -0.28 11.02
N GLY A 51 -0.46 0.71 11.69
CA GLY A 51 0.61 0.50 12.67
C GLY A 51 1.96 0.17 12.03
N GLU A 52 2.14 0.41 10.73
CA GLU A 52 3.44 0.29 10.07
C GLU A 52 4.38 1.36 10.62
N ARG A 53 5.54 0.93 11.14
CA ARG A 53 6.55 1.87 11.62
C ARG A 53 7.16 2.64 10.46
N SER A 54 7.24 3.96 10.63
CA SER A 54 8.04 4.88 9.81
C SER A 54 9.53 4.72 10.08
#